data_AF-A0A924J6E8-F1
#
_entry.id   AF-A0A924J6E8-F1
#
_cell.length_a   1.000
_cell.length_b   1.000
_cell.length_c   1.000
_cell.angle_alpha   90.00
_cell.angle_beta   90.00
_cell.angle_gamma   90.00
#
_symmetry.space_group_name_H-M   'P 1'
#
loop_
_entity.id
_entity.type
_entity.pdbx_description
1 polymer ?
#
loop_
_entity_poly.entity_id
_entity_poly.type
_entity_poly.pdbx_seq_one_letter_code
_entity_poly.pdbx_strand_id
1 'polypeptide(L)'
;MPSFRNSTLGWCLSSFALCLPAAVVRAQTVPPTPPPADTSHGRSDAIRAFLDCQGETSLGCSSEFFVLELPYVTWTRDRLFADVQFLVTTIRTGSGAFQYTVTALGRGRFAGRADTAVVNTLPNESEDGVRRKLSGNVALLLVPYVRTTSAAPRLRLVYDAPANGKQATPTSVKDPWNFFVLQLQGNGFLQTESRQTFANMSADIRVRRITEQNALRFGWNQSVRYNRFEINDTTAVTNTIRNGAFFARVVKALGPRLSAGVLTSLGYSEFTNTELFWSAAPVIEYNLFPWKQATSRQVAISYGVGPRHYRWKEPTIFGRANEWRMQQELVIGSDVRQSWGSVNASARYSSYIPELKAWNLSLNGQTNLNVVKGLSFNVGGGASLIRDQIFLAARGQTPEQILTQRRALASNYNVFVFAGLSYSFGSIYNSVVNPRLDFFNIGGRR
;
A
#
# COMPACT_ATOMS: atom_id res chain seq x y z
N MET A 1 25.11 -35.46 15.76
CA MET A 1 26.20 -34.89 14.95
C MET A 1 26.35 -35.71 13.68
N PRO A 2 26.14 -35.10 12.50
CA PRO A 2 26.98 -35.41 11.35
C PRO A 2 27.65 -34.13 10.85
N SER A 3 28.94 -34.29 10.52
CA SER A 3 29.84 -33.25 10.02
C SER A 3 29.42 -32.79 8.62
N PHE A 4 29.02 -31.53 8.49
CA PHE A 4 29.00 -30.89 7.17
C PHE A 4 30.43 -30.48 6.81
N ARG A 5 30.98 -31.19 5.82
CA ARG A 5 32.24 -30.88 5.15
C ARG A 5 32.22 -29.45 4.63
N ASN A 6 33.28 -28.71 4.95
CA ASN A 6 33.65 -27.46 4.31
C ASN A 6 33.78 -27.67 2.80
N SER A 7 32.91 -27.06 2.00
CA SER A 7 33.25 -26.68 0.63
C SER A 7 33.55 -25.19 0.62
N THR A 8 34.84 -24.89 0.44
CA THR A 8 35.37 -23.59 0.08
C THR A 8 34.83 -23.22 -1.30
N LEU A 9 33.76 -22.41 -1.34
CA LEU A 9 33.38 -21.70 -2.55
C LEU A 9 33.82 -20.25 -2.42
N GLY A 10 34.86 -19.94 -3.18
CA GLY A 10 35.51 -18.64 -3.24
C GLY A 10 34.52 -17.52 -3.56
N TRP A 11 34.75 -16.40 -2.89
CA TRP A 11 34.10 -15.15 -3.15
C TRP A 11 34.51 -14.64 -4.53
N CYS A 12 33.65 -14.82 -5.53
CA CYS A 12 33.65 -13.98 -6.73
C CYS A 12 32.47 -13.01 -6.61
N LEU A 13 32.70 -11.91 -5.89
CA LEU A 13 31.96 -10.66 -6.05
C LEU A 13 32.35 -10.07 -7.42
N SER A 14 31.82 -10.64 -8.49
CA SER A 14 31.84 -10.00 -9.80
C SER A 14 30.72 -8.97 -9.82
N SER A 15 31.12 -7.72 -9.59
CA SER A 15 30.36 -6.50 -9.80
C SER A 15 29.63 -6.56 -11.15
N PHE A 16 28.31 -6.70 -11.14
CA PHE A 16 27.48 -6.33 -12.29
C PHE A 16 27.34 -4.80 -12.30
N ALA A 17 28.43 -4.13 -12.68
CA ALA A 17 28.38 -2.77 -13.15
C ALA A 17 27.88 -2.82 -14.60
N LEU A 18 26.61 -2.50 -14.84
CA LEU A 18 26.16 -2.11 -16.16
C LEU A 18 26.87 -0.79 -16.53
N CYS A 19 28.07 -0.90 -17.09
CA CYS A 19 28.66 0.16 -17.90
C CYS A 19 27.93 0.18 -19.24
N LEU A 20 26.83 0.92 -19.31
CA LEU A 20 26.35 1.44 -20.60
C LEU A 20 27.36 2.51 -21.05
N PRO A 21 27.97 2.40 -22.24
CA PRO A 21 28.80 3.46 -22.76
C PRO A 21 27.95 4.72 -22.92
N ALA A 22 28.42 5.83 -22.35
CA ALA A 22 27.89 7.15 -22.64
C ALA A 22 28.19 7.48 -24.11
N ALA A 23 27.35 7.00 -25.02
CA ALA A 23 27.26 7.59 -26.35
C ALA A 23 26.75 9.02 -26.15
N VAL A 24 27.66 9.98 -26.29
CA VAL A 24 27.33 11.40 -26.41
C VAL A 24 26.56 11.54 -27.73
N VAL A 25 25.25 11.33 -27.67
CA VAL A 25 24.33 11.76 -28.73
C VAL A 25 24.30 13.28 -28.64
N ARG A 26 25.07 13.92 -29.52
CA ARG A 26 24.95 15.34 -29.80
C ARG A 26 23.55 15.54 -30.37
N ALA A 27 22.60 15.93 -29.52
CA ALA A 27 21.28 16.32 -29.96
C ALA A 27 21.46 17.51 -30.93
N GLN A 28 21.22 17.27 -32.22
CA GLN A 28 20.94 18.37 -33.13
C GLN A 28 19.69 19.05 -32.57
N THR A 29 19.85 20.26 -32.06
CA THR A 29 18.73 21.14 -31.72
C THR A 29 18.05 21.51 -33.03
N VAL A 30 17.12 20.68 -33.47
CA VAL A 30 16.11 21.08 -34.45
C VAL A 30 15.32 22.20 -33.75
N PRO A 31 15.26 23.42 -34.31
CA PRO A 31 14.41 24.47 -33.77
C PRO A 31 12.98 23.91 -33.66
N PRO A 32 12.21 24.20 -32.61
CA PRO A 32 10.84 23.74 -32.54
C PRO A 32 10.09 24.29 -33.76
N THR A 33 9.76 23.40 -34.70
CA THR A 33 8.81 23.71 -35.75
C THR A 33 7.52 24.13 -35.05
N PRO A 34 7.00 25.35 -35.27
CA PRO A 34 5.74 25.72 -34.68
C PRO A 34 4.70 24.68 -35.12
N PRO A 35 3.85 24.17 -34.21
CA PRO A 35 2.81 23.24 -34.61
C PRO A 35 2.00 23.89 -35.74
N PRO A 36 1.58 23.11 -36.77
CA PRO A 36 0.69 23.64 -37.79
C PRO A 36 -0.49 24.31 -37.08
N ALA A 37 -0.79 25.55 -37.48
CA ALA A 37 -1.89 26.31 -36.93
C ALA A 37 -3.16 25.49 -37.11
N ASP A 38 -3.68 24.99 -35.98
CA ASP A 38 -4.88 24.18 -35.93
C ASP A 38 -6.08 25.10 -36.19
N THR A 39 -6.42 25.28 -37.46
CA THR A 39 -7.62 25.98 -37.91
C THR A 39 -8.76 25.00 -38.02
N SER A 40 -9.26 24.47 -36.89
CA SER A 40 -10.63 23.97 -36.82
C SER A 40 -11.11 23.86 -35.36
N HIS A 41 -12.27 24.47 -35.12
CA HIS A 41 -13.09 24.45 -33.90
C HIS A 41 -12.62 25.31 -32.71
N GLY A 42 -13.50 26.22 -32.30
CA GLY A 42 -13.25 27.29 -31.34
C GLY A 42 -12.53 26.81 -30.09
N ARG A 43 -11.41 27.47 -29.80
CA ARG A 43 -10.71 27.39 -28.53
C ARG A 43 -11.70 27.73 -27.43
N SER A 44 -12.31 26.71 -26.83
CA SER A 44 -12.99 26.91 -25.56
C SER A 44 -11.91 27.40 -24.59
N ASP A 45 -12.10 28.57 -24.00
CA ASP A 45 -11.24 29.07 -22.92
C ASP A 45 -11.40 28.22 -21.64
N ALA A 46 -11.99 27.03 -21.76
CA ALA A 46 -12.22 26.10 -20.68
C ALA A 46 -10.89 25.59 -20.12
N ILE A 47 -10.83 25.47 -18.80
CA ILE A 47 -9.66 24.95 -18.10
C ILE A 47 -9.52 23.46 -18.41
N ARG A 48 -8.32 23.03 -18.81
CA ARG A 48 -7.99 21.61 -18.96
C ARG A 48 -7.54 21.05 -17.60
N ALA A 49 -8.29 20.11 -17.05
CA ALA A 49 -8.00 19.51 -15.76
C ALA A 49 -7.51 18.05 -15.92
N PHE A 50 -6.60 17.61 -15.05
CA PHE A 50 -6.23 16.20 -14.92
C PHE A 50 -6.37 15.77 -13.46
N LEU A 51 -7.10 14.68 -13.23
CA LEU A 51 -7.28 14.08 -11.91
C LEU A 51 -6.25 12.97 -11.73
N ASP A 52 -5.33 13.16 -10.78
CA ASP A 52 -4.23 12.24 -10.49
C ASP A 52 -4.46 11.58 -9.13
N CYS A 53 -5.04 10.38 -9.19
CA CYS A 53 -5.29 9.56 -8.01
C CYS A 53 -4.24 8.46 -7.92
N GLN A 54 -3.26 8.68 -7.05
CA GLN A 54 -2.16 7.76 -6.83
C GLN A 54 -2.55 6.73 -5.75
N GLY A 55 -2.79 5.48 -6.16
CA GLY A 55 -2.88 4.30 -5.29
C GLY A 55 -4.17 3.48 -5.44
N GLU A 56 -4.08 2.17 -5.17
CA GLU A 56 -5.19 1.19 -5.25
C GLU A 56 -6.35 1.42 -4.25
N THR A 57 -6.30 2.50 -3.46
CA THR A 57 -7.28 2.81 -2.39
C THR A 57 -8.00 4.14 -2.55
N SER A 58 -7.95 4.79 -3.73
CA SER A 58 -8.72 6.02 -3.98
C SER A 58 -10.20 5.72 -4.23
N LEU A 59 -10.88 5.18 -3.22
CA LEU A 59 -12.34 5.06 -3.16
C LEU A 59 -12.94 6.42 -3.55
N GLY A 60 -13.80 6.43 -4.58
CA GLY A 60 -14.49 7.63 -5.02
C GLY A 60 -13.67 8.55 -5.92
N CYS A 61 -12.52 8.11 -6.42
CA CYS A 61 -11.78 8.83 -7.46
C CYS A 61 -11.95 8.19 -8.86
N SER A 62 -13.20 8.10 -9.31
CA SER A 62 -13.53 7.69 -10.69
C SER A 62 -13.52 8.92 -11.60
N SER A 63 -12.75 8.88 -12.70
CA SER A 63 -12.71 9.97 -13.68
C SER A 63 -14.08 10.28 -14.28
N GLU A 64 -14.91 9.26 -14.47
CA GLU A 64 -16.25 9.35 -15.05
C GLU A 64 -17.16 10.23 -14.19
N PHE A 65 -17.08 10.08 -12.87
CA PHE A 65 -17.89 10.87 -11.94
C PHE A 65 -17.54 12.36 -12.02
N PHE A 66 -16.26 12.71 -12.03
CA PHE A 66 -15.81 14.10 -12.09
C PHE A 66 -16.13 14.76 -13.43
N VAL A 67 -16.08 14.00 -14.51
CA VAL A 67 -16.51 14.45 -15.84
C VAL A 67 -17.98 14.86 -15.85
N LEU A 68 -18.85 14.08 -15.21
CA LEU A 68 -20.29 14.36 -15.13
C LEU A 68 -20.60 15.51 -14.17
N GLU A 69 -19.98 15.53 -12.99
CA GLU A 69 -20.26 16.52 -11.94
C GLU A 69 -19.65 17.91 -12.22
N LEU A 70 -18.53 17.98 -12.95
CA LEU A 70 -17.79 19.22 -13.21
C LEU A 70 -17.65 19.46 -14.72
N PRO A 71 -18.77 19.71 -15.45
CA PRO A 71 -18.77 19.80 -16.92
C PRO A 71 -18.22 21.12 -17.46
N TYR A 72 -17.95 22.11 -16.58
CA TYR A 72 -17.43 23.43 -16.94
C TYR A 72 -15.91 23.47 -17.13
N VAL A 73 -15.23 22.33 -16.95
CA VAL A 73 -13.83 22.12 -17.28
C VAL A 73 -13.66 20.96 -18.25
N THR A 74 -12.60 21.00 -19.04
CA THR A 74 -12.26 19.92 -19.96
C THR A 74 -11.36 18.93 -19.26
N TRP A 75 -11.89 17.75 -18.93
CA TRP A 75 -11.10 16.69 -18.33
C TRP A 75 -10.20 16.04 -19.38
N THR A 76 -8.91 16.04 -19.09
CA THR A 76 -7.87 15.44 -19.92
C THR A 76 -7.42 14.12 -19.30
N ARG A 77 -6.95 13.20 -20.13
CA ARG A 77 -6.42 11.90 -19.68
C ARG A 77 -4.93 11.93 -19.34
N ASP A 78 -4.29 13.09 -19.43
CA ASP A 78 -2.85 13.24 -19.26
C ASP A 78 -2.45 14.60 -18.67
N ARG A 79 -1.72 14.54 -17.54
CA ARG A 79 -1.19 15.70 -16.81
C ARG A 79 -0.42 16.70 -17.67
N LEU A 80 0.21 16.28 -18.77
CA LEU A 80 1.02 17.16 -19.62
C LEU A 80 0.17 18.02 -20.57
N PHE A 81 -1.12 17.72 -20.74
CA PHE A 81 -2.08 18.57 -21.47
C PHE A 81 -2.99 19.37 -20.54
N ALA A 82 -2.87 19.17 -19.23
CA ALA A 82 -3.66 19.89 -18.24
C ALA A 82 -3.06 21.26 -17.94
N ASP A 83 -3.94 22.25 -17.78
CA ASP A 83 -3.65 23.54 -17.18
C ASP A 83 -3.61 23.43 -15.64
N VAL A 84 -4.32 22.45 -15.07
CA VAL A 84 -4.34 22.13 -13.63
C VAL A 84 -4.29 20.62 -13.40
N GLN A 85 -3.33 20.15 -12.62
CA GLN A 85 -3.24 18.77 -12.14
C GLN A 85 -3.74 18.68 -10.69
N PHE A 86 -4.74 17.86 -10.42
CA PHE A 86 -5.20 17.55 -9.07
C PHE A 86 -4.50 16.30 -8.57
N LEU A 87 -3.47 16.46 -7.74
CA LEU A 87 -2.82 15.36 -7.05
C LEU A 87 -3.61 15.01 -5.78
N VAL A 88 -4.25 13.85 -5.78
CA VAL A 88 -5.02 13.33 -4.65
C VAL A 88 -4.20 12.24 -3.95
N THR A 89 -3.86 12.48 -2.69
CA THR A 89 -3.24 11.48 -1.80
C THR A 89 -4.15 11.20 -0.62
N THR A 90 -4.05 10.00 -0.04
CA THR A 90 -4.88 9.60 1.09
C THR A 90 -4.05 8.92 2.17
N ILE A 91 -4.40 9.22 3.42
CA ILE A 91 -3.93 8.48 4.59
C ILE A 91 -5.14 8.00 5.39
N ARG A 92 -5.03 6.81 5.96
CA ARG A 92 -6.05 6.30 6.87
C ARG A 92 -5.88 6.92 8.25
N THR A 93 -6.91 7.58 8.75
CA THR A 93 -6.89 8.23 10.06
C THR A 93 -6.92 7.21 11.19
N GLY A 94 -6.63 7.67 12.41
CA GLY A 94 -6.85 6.88 13.63
C GLY A 94 -8.27 6.31 13.68
N SER A 95 -9.28 7.13 13.34
CA SER A 95 -10.74 6.84 13.29
C SER A 95 -11.17 5.78 12.29
N GLY A 96 -10.26 5.24 11.48
CA GLY A 96 -10.61 4.29 10.44
C GLY A 96 -11.28 4.93 9.22
N ALA A 97 -11.44 6.25 9.24
CA ALA A 97 -11.76 7.10 8.10
C ALA A 97 -10.51 7.38 7.26
N PHE A 98 -10.66 8.16 6.20
CA PHE A 98 -9.59 8.64 5.34
C PHE A 98 -9.48 10.15 5.41
N GLN A 99 -8.25 10.65 5.41
CA GLN A 99 -7.94 12.05 5.16
C GLN A 99 -7.31 12.13 3.77
N TYR A 100 -8.04 12.73 2.84
CA TYR A 100 -7.55 13.03 1.50
C TYR A 100 -6.88 14.40 1.50
N THR A 101 -5.74 14.51 0.84
CA THR A 101 -5.09 15.78 0.52
C THR A 101 -5.19 15.96 -0.99
N VAL A 102 -5.94 16.97 -1.43
CA VAL A 102 -6.13 17.32 -2.83
C VAL A 102 -5.28 18.55 -3.11
N THR A 103 -4.25 18.40 -3.93
CA THR A 103 -3.38 19.52 -4.31
C THR A 103 -3.60 19.87 -5.78
N ALA A 104 -4.08 21.08 -6.05
CA ALA A 104 -4.21 21.64 -7.38
C ALA A 104 -2.87 22.29 -7.80
N LEU A 105 -2.16 21.64 -8.70
CA LEU A 105 -0.89 22.06 -9.25
C LEU A 105 -1.11 22.72 -10.62
N GLY A 106 -0.93 24.04 -10.70
CA GLY A 106 -1.02 24.77 -11.96
C GLY A 106 0.12 24.46 -12.91
N ARG A 107 -0.19 24.39 -14.21
CA ARG A 107 0.74 24.11 -15.31
C ARG A 107 0.57 25.13 -16.42
N GLY A 108 1.59 25.25 -17.29
CA GLY A 108 1.57 26.19 -18.42
C GLY A 108 1.35 27.64 -17.94
N ARG A 109 0.23 28.26 -18.35
CA ARG A 109 -0.16 29.62 -17.96
C ARG A 109 -0.41 29.81 -16.46
N PHE A 110 -0.53 28.73 -15.68
CA PHE A 110 -0.69 28.75 -14.23
C PHE A 110 0.50 28.15 -13.47
N ALA A 111 1.65 27.99 -14.12
CA ALA A 111 2.86 27.47 -13.48
C ALA A 111 3.24 28.32 -12.24
N GLY A 112 3.62 27.65 -11.16
CA GLY A 112 3.96 28.29 -9.88
C GLY A 112 2.77 28.47 -8.93
N ARG A 113 1.53 28.28 -9.39
CA ARG A 113 0.36 28.24 -8.53
C ARG A 113 0.13 26.83 -7.97
N ALA A 114 0.01 26.73 -6.66
CA ALA A 114 -0.37 25.49 -5.99
C ALA A 114 -1.31 25.82 -4.82
N ASP A 115 -2.48 25.16 -4.80
CA ASP A 115 -3.46 25.30 -3.74
C ASP A 115 -3.83 23.90 -3.21
N THR A 116 -3.98 23.74 -1.90
CA THR A 116 -4.24 22.44 -1.26
C THR A 116 -5.51 22.49 -0.44
N ALA A 117 -6.37 21.48 -0.60
CA ALA A 117 -7.51 21.22 0.26
C ALA A 117 -7.34 19.88 1.00
N VAL A 118 -7.84 19.82 2.23
CA VAL A 118 -7.88 18.59 3.04
C VAL A 118 -9.34 18.17 3.19
N VAL A 119 -9.63 16.93 2.81
CA VAL A 119 -10.98 16.36 2.83
C VAL A 119 -11.00 15.17 3.77
N ASN A 120 -11.80 15.27 4.83
CA ASN A 120 -11.97 14.19 5.80
C ASN A 120 -13.24 13.38 5.49
N THR A 121 -13.12 12.05 5.48
CA THR A 121 -14.26 11.16 5.38
C THR A 121 -14.76 10.74 6.75
N LEU A 122 -15.93 10.11 6.78
CA LEU A 122 -16.42 9.33 7.90
C LEU A 122 -15.83 7.91 7.84
N PRO A 123 -15.77 7.19 8.97
CA PRO A 123 -15.53 5.75 8.97
C PRO A 123 -16.66 5.06 8.17
N ASN A 124 -16.29 4.13 7.29
CA ASN A 124 -17.23 3.40 6.41
C ASN A 124 -18.08 4.31 5.48
N GLU A 125 -17.59 5.50 5.15
CA GLU A 125 -18.26 6.35 4.16
C GLU A 125 -18.34 5.62 2.81
N SER A 126 -19.55 5.63 2.21
CA SER A 126 -19.77 5.01 0.92
C SER A 126 -18.89 5.65 -0.14
N GLU A 127 -18.53 4.90 -1.17
CA GLU A 127 -17.76 5.44 -2.29
C GLU A 127 -18.45 6.67 -2.92
N ASP A 128 -19.78 6.67 -2.98
CA ASP A 128 -20.57 7.81 -3.42
C ASP A 128 -20.42 9.05 -2.51
N GLY A 129 -20.39 8.86 -1.19
CA GLY A 129 -20.13 9.95 -0.25
C GLY A 129 -18.72 10.53 -0.43
N VAL A 130 -17.72 9.67 -0.59
CA VAL A 130 -16.33 10.09 -0.80
C VAL A 130 -16.18 10.86 -2.12
N ARG A 131 -16.71 10.34 -3.24
CA ARG A 131 -16.59 11.02 -4.55
C ARG A 131 -17.26 12.38 -4.58
N ARG A 132 -18.44 12.56 -3.94
CA ARG A 132 -19.11 13.86 -3.81
C ARG A 132 -18.30 14.86 -2.98
N LYS A 133 -17.70 14.42 -1.87
CA LYS A 133 -16.83 15.29 -1.06
C LYS A 133 -15.58 15.73 -1.82
N LEU A 134 -14.96 14.81 -2.56
CA LEU A 134 -13.81 15.12 -3.39
C LEU A 134 -14.18 16.04 -4.56
N SER A 135 -15.29 15.80 -5.27
CA SER A 135 -15.74 16.65 -6.37
C SER A 135 -16.04 18.08 -5.90
N GLY A 136 -16.70 18.24 -4.75
CA GLY A 136 -16.94 19.56 -4.15
C GLY A 136 -15.64 20.32 -3.83
N ASN A 137 -14.63 19.65 -3.29
CA ASN A 137 -13.33 20.29 -2.99
C ASN A 137 -12.52 20.60 -4.26
N VAL A 138 -12.56 19.72 -5.26
CA VAL A 138 -11.96 19.99 -6.56
C VAL A 138 -12.65 21.17 -7.24
N ALA A 139 -13.97 21.29 -7.15
CA ALA A 139 -14.71 22.44 -7.66
C ALA A 139 -14.24 23.76 -7.01
N LEU A 140 -14.04 23.77 -5.69
CA LEU A 140 -13.51 24.94 -4.97
C LEU A 140 -12.07 25.27 -5.40
N LEU A 141 -11.21 24.26 -5.52
CA LEU A 141 -9.83 24.44 -5.98
C LEU A 141 -9.74 24.87 -7.45
N LEU A 142 -10.78 24.63 -8.27
CA LEU A 142 -10.87 25.09 -9.65
C LEU A 142 -11.22 26.58 -9.77
N VAL A 143 -11.93 27.16 -8.80
CA VAL A 143 -12.40 28.56 -8.84
C VAL A 143 -11.31 29.55 -9.25
N PRO A 144 -10.09 29.51 -8.68
CA PRO A 144 -9.08 30.50 -9.00
C PRO A 144 -8.51 30.40 -10.42
N TYR A 145 -8.72 29.26 -11.09
CA TYR A 145 -8.33 29.00 -12.48
C TYR A 145 -9.48 29.34 -13.44
N VAL A 146 -10.71 28.95 -13.09
CA VAL A 146 -11.90 29.17 -13.93
C VAL A 146 -12.36 30.63 -13.90
N ARG A 147 -12.05 31.40 -12.85
CA ARG A 147 -12.43 32.82 -12.76
C ARG A 147 -11.87 33.69 -13.89
N THR A 148 -10.81 33.24 -14.57
CA THR A 148 -10.18 33.95 -15.68
C THR A 148 -10.71 33.50 -17.04
N THR A 149 -11.79 32.71 -17.07
CA THR A 149 -12.33 32.13 -18.30
C THR A 149 -13.77 32.53 -18.57
N SER A 150 -14.25 32.25 -19.78
CA SER A 150 -15.65 32.49 -20.17
C SER A 150 -16.69 31.70 -19.35
N ALA A 151 -16.27 30.71 -18.55
CA ALA A 151 -17.14 30.01 -17.62
C ALA A 151 -17.40 30.79 -16.32
N ALA A 152 -16.57 31.79 -16.00
CA ALA A 152 -16.66 32.56 -14.75
C ALA A 152 -18.03 33.21 -14.51
N PRO A 153 -18.66 33.90 -15.49
CA PRO A 153 -19.97 34.53 -15.27
C PRO A 153 -21.12 33.55 -15.03
N ARG A 154 -20.91 32.27 -15.34
CA ARG A 154 -21.90 31.18 -15.17
C ARG A 154 -21.71 30.40 -13.88
N LEU A 155 -20.64 30.70 -13.12
CA LEU A 155 -20.32 30.00 -11.90
C LEU A 155 -20.96 30.72 -10.70
N ARG A 156 -21.81 30.01 -9.96
CA ARG A 156 -22.39 30.49 -8.71
C ARG A 156 -21.86 29.66 -7.55
N LEU A 157 -21.13 30.30 -6.64
CA LEU A 157 -20.71 29.69 -5.38
C LEU A 157 -21.82 29.92 -4.35
N VAL A 158 -22.42 28.83 -3.87
CA VAL A 158 -23.40 28.86 -2.79
C VAL A 158 -22.69 28.42 -1.52
N TYR A 159 -22.79 29.24 -0.48
CA TYR A 159 -22.34 28.89 0.87
C TYR A 159 -23.53 28.40 1.67
N ASP A 160 -23.59 27.09 1.90
CA ASP A 160 -24.60 26.48 2.74
C ASP A 160 -24.23 26.68 4.21
N ALA A 161 -24.71 27.79 4.79
CA ALA A 161 -24.47 28.09 6.19
C ALA A 161 -25.14 27.03 7.09
N PRO A 162 -24.44 26.51 8.12
CA PRO A 162 -25.06 25.58 9.06
C PRO A 162 -26.26 26.24 9.74
N ALA A 163 -27.39 25.53 9.81
CA ALA A 163 -28.68 26.04 10.30
C ALA A 163 -28.65 26.65 11.71
N ASN A 164 -27.61 26.34 12.50
CA ASN A 164 -27.29 26.99 13.77
C ASN A 164 -25.84 27.48 13.72
N GLY A 165 -25.64 28.78 13.56
CA GLY A 165 -24.34 29.45 13.40
C GLY A 165 -23.39 29.41 14.62
N LYS A 166 -23.25 28.28 15.28
CA LYS A 166 -22.11 28.03 16.17
C LYS A 166 -20.99 27.42 15.33
N GLN A 167 -19.98 28.24 15.09
CA GLN A 167 -18.70 27.81 14.57
C GLN A 167 -18.21 26.66 15.46
N ALA A 168 -18.21 25.44 14.93
CA ALA A 168 -17.74 24.27 15.66
C ALA A 168 -16.23 24.42 15.86
N THR A 169 -15.83 25.02 16.97
CA THR A 169 -14.47 24.84 17.48
C THR A 169 -14.23 23.34 17.65
N PRO A 170 -13.09 22.78 17.22
CA PRO A 170 -12.80 21.34 17.32
C PRO A 170 -12.95 20.75 18.73
N THR A 171 -12.98 21.61 19.76
CA THR A 171 -13.18 21.29 21.18
C THR A 171 -14.64 21.14 21.61
N SER A 172 -15.64 21.50 20.81
CA SER A 172 -17.06 21.46 21.24
C SER A 172 -17.75 20.12 21.01
N VAL A 173 -17.08 19.14 20.37
CA VAL A 173 -17.58 17.77 20.25
C VAL A 173 -16.93 16.93 21.35
N LYS A 174 -17.70 16.59 22.39
CA LYS A 174 -17.25 15.67 23.44
C LYS A 174 -17.14 14.27 22.82
N ASP A 175 -15.93 13.85 22.47
CA ASP A 175 -15.65 12.51 21.95
C ASP A 175 -15.82 11.47 23.07
N PRO A 176 -16.91 10.67 23.07
CA PRO A 176 -17.14 9.67 24.11
C PRO A 176 -16.16 8.49 24.03
N TRP A 177 -15.48 8.33 22.88
CA TRP A 177 -14.55 7.24 22.61
C TRP A 177 -13.09 7.61 22.92
N ASN A 178 -12.76 8.87 23.22
CA ASN A 178 -11.41 9.34 23.54
C ASN A 178 -10.35 8.83 22.52
N PHE A 179 -10.59 9.10 21.24
CA PHE A 179 -9.78 8.73 20.08
C PHE A 179 -9.63 7.21 19.86
N PHE A 180 -10.38 6.35 20.57
CA PHE A 180 -10.39 4.92 20.33
C PHE A 180 -11.26 4.54 19.14
N VAL A 181 -10.74 3.57 18.39
CA VAL A 181 -11.29 3.19 17.09
C VAL A 181 -11.17 1.68 16.97
N LEU A 182 -12.32 1.03 16.99
CA LEU A 182 -12.47 -0.40 16.82
C LEU A 182 -12.86 -0.69 15.37
N GLN A 183 -12.12 -1.57 14.72
CA GLN A 183 -12.47 -2.11 13.41
C GLN A 183 -12.55 -3.63 13.52
N LEU A 184 -13.65 -4.20 13.05
CA LEU A 184 -13.82 -5.64 12.88
C LEU A 184 -13.95 -5.93 11.38
N GLN A 185 -13.19 -6.89 10.87
CA GLN A 185 -13.22 -7.33 9.49
C GLN A 185 -13.26 -8.85 9.45
N GLY A 186 -14.21 -9.40 8.68
CA GLY A 186 -14.28 -10.82 8.35
C GLY A 186 -14.31 -10.97 6.83
N ASN A 187 -13.43 -11.79 6.28
CA ASN A 187 -13.44 -12.13 4.85
C ASN A 187 -13.53 -13.65 4.70
N GLY A 188 -14.34 -14.11 3.76
CA GLY A 188 -14.51 -15.53 3.45
C GLY A 188 -14.53 -15.74 1.94
N PHE A 189 -13.82 -16.77 1.49
CA PHE A 189 -13.86 -17.26 0.12
C PHE A 189 -14.14 -18.76 0.16
N LEU A 190 -15.08 -19.22 -0.66
CA LEU A 190 -15.41 -20.63 -0.84
C LEU A 190 -15.54 -20.89 -2.33
N GLN A 191 -14.76 -21.83 -2.84
CA GLN A 191 -14.89 -22.38 -4.18
C GLN A 191 -15.03 -23.89 -4.05
N THR A 192 -16.06 -24.43 -4.68
CA THR A 192 -16.31 -25.87 -4.69
C THR A 192 -16.57 -26.34 -6.11
N GLU A 193 -15.98 -27.47 -6.43
CA GLU A 193 -16.19 -28.26 -7.64
C GLU A 193 -16.58 -29.67 -7.21
N SER A 194 -16.89 -30.54 -8.17
CA SER A 194 -17.34 -31.92 -7.89
C SER A 194 -16.36 -32.75 -7.06
N ARG A 195 -15.04 -32.48 -7.15
CA ARG A 195 -13.99 -33.23 -6.44
C ARG A 195 -13.00 -32.36 -5.66
N GLN A 196 -13.23 -31.05 -5.62
CA GLN A 196 -12.31 -30.10 -4.99
C GLN A 196 -13.07 -29.04 -4.19
N THR A 197 -12.60 -28.75 -2.99
CA THR A 197 -13.13 -27.65 -2.17
C THR A 197 -11.99 -26.82 -1.63
N PHE A 198 -12.04 -25.52 -1.89
CA PHE A 198 -11.14 -24.51 -1.37
C PHE A 198 -11.94 -23.53 -0.52
N ALA A 199 -11.56 -23.38 0.73
CA ALA A 199 -12.12 -22.36 1.61
C ALA A 199 -11.00 -21.58 2.29
N ASN A 200 -11.12 -20.25 2.29
CA ASN A 200 -10.24 -19.35 3.02
C ASN A 200 -11.09 -18.41 3.86
N MET A 201 -10.86 -18.39 5.16
CA MET A 201 -11.57 -17.53 6.08
C MET A 201 -10.56 -16.74 6.89
N SER A 202 -10.79 -15.45 7.03
CA SER A 202 -9.97 -14.57 7.86
C SER A 202 -10.85 -13.67 8.72
N ALA A 203 -10.41 -13.46 9.96
CA ALA A 203 -10.97 -12.48 10.87
C ALA A 203 -9.85 -11.56 11.35
N ASP A 204 -10.14 -10.27 11.43
CA ASP A 204 -9.24 -9.23 11.89
C ASP A 204 -10.00 -8.27 12.79
N ILE A 205 -9.48 -8.06 14.00
CA ILE A 205 -9.97 -7.05 14.94
C ILE A 205 -8.82 -6.11 15.20
N ARG A 206 -9.03 -4.80 14.99
CA ARG A 206 -8.03 -3.76 15.24
C ARG A 206 -8.60 -2.71 16.16
N VAL A 207 -7.91 -2.43 17.26
CA VAL A 207 -8.19 -1.30 18.16
C VAL A 207 -7.04 -0.32 18.06
N ARG A 208 -7.34 0.93 17.74
CA ARG A 208 -6.32 1.98 17.62
C ARG A 208 -6.74 3.21 18.42
N ARG A 209 -5.76 3.84 19.05
CA ARG A 209 -5.87 5.19 19.61
C ARG A 209 -4.64 5.97 19.20
N ILE A 210 -4.82 7.00 18.38
CA ILE A 210 -3.73 7.81 17.85
C ILE A 210 -3.97 9.26 18.27
N THR A 211 -3.02 9.83 19.01
CA THR A 211 -2.95 11.25 19.37
C THR A 211 -1.60 11.81 18.90
N GLU A 212 -1.39 13.13 19.04
CA GLU A 212 -0.13 13.75 18.63
C GLU A 212 1.11 13.16 19.32
N GLN A 213 0.96 12.72 20.58
CA GLN A 213 2.08 12.21 21.38
C GLN A 213 2.10 10.68 21.54
N ASN A 214 0.97 9.99 21.35
CA ASN A 214 0.86 8.56 21.65
C ASN A 214 0.09 7.81 20.56
N ALA A 215 0.60 6.64 20.21
CA ALA A 215 -0.07 5.71 19.32
C ALA A 215 -0.18 4.33 19.98
N LEU A 216 -1.41 3.91 20.26
CA LEU A 216 -1.76 2.58 20.73
C LEU A 216 -2.38 1.81 19.55
N ARG A 217 -1.85 0.62 19.27
CA ARG A 217 -2.38 -0.26 18.22
C ARG A 217 -2.43 -1.69 18.74
N PHE A 218 -3.62 -2.21 18.90
CA PHE A 218 -3.88 -3.61 19.22
C PHE A 218 -4.51 -4.26 18.00
N GLY A 219 -4.12 -5.49 17.72
CA GLY A 219 -4.72 -6.24 16.65
C GLY A 219 -4.76 -7.72 16.98
N TRP A 220 -5.82 -8.37 16.54
CA TRP A 220 -5.96 -9.81 16.55
C TRP A 220 -6.34 -10.24 15.13
N ASN A 221 -5.59 -11.17 14.57
CA ASN A 221 -5.88 -11.74 13.27
C ASN A 221 -5.93 -13.26 13.37
N GLN A 222 -6.88 -13.85 12.65
CA GLN A 222 -7.01 -15.29 12.49
C GLN A 222 -7.24 -15.60 11.03
N SER A 223 -6.59 -16.66 10.54
CA SER A 223 -6.77 -17.17 9.19
C SER A 223 -6.90 -18.68 9.23
N VAL A 224 -7.83 -19.21 8.45
CA VAL A 224 -8.06 -20.64 8.27
C VAL A 224 -8.11 -20.90 6.77
N ARG A 225 -7.19 -21.72 6.29
CA ARG A 225 -7.19 -22.25 4.93
C ARG A 225 -7.57 -23.71 4.99
N TYR A 226 -8.59 -24.09 4.24
CA TYR A 226 -9.09 -25.45 4.11
C TYR A 226 -9.07 -25.86 2.65
N ASN A 227 -8.42 -26.97 2.35
CA ASN A 227 -8.41 -27.60 1.04
C ASN A 227 -8.83 -29.07 1.19
N ARG A 228 -9.76 -29.52 0.37
CA ARG A 228 -10.13 -30.93 0.26
C ARG A 228 -10.04 -31.36 -1.20
N PHE A 229 -9.39 -32.51 -1.42
CA PHE A 229 -9.23 -33.13 -2.73
C PHE A 229 -9.71 -34.57 -2.66
N GLU A 230 -10.64 -34.94 -3.53
CA GLU A 230 -11.06 -36.33 -3.70
C GLU A 230 -10.27 -36.92 -4.87
N ILE A 231 -9.35 -37.85 -4.56
CA ILE A 231 -8.45 -38.47 -5.55
C ILE A 231 -9.20 -39.55 -6.30
N ASN A 232 -9.98 -40.37 -5.56
CA ASN A 232 -10.86 -41.40 -6.08
C ASN A 232 -12.02 -41.60 -5.07
N ASP A 233 -12.95 -42.50 -5.38
CA ASP A 233 -14.18 -42.70 -4.61
C ASP A 233 -13.94 -43.17 -3.16
N THR A 234 -12.73 -43.63 -2.82
CA THR A 234 -12.36 -44.10 -1.48
C THR A 234 -11.32 -43.24 -0.76
N THR A 235 -10.64 -42.34 -1.48
CA THR A 235 -9.48 -41.60 -0.98
C THR A 235 -9.69 -40.10 -1.09
N ALA A 236 -9.80 -39.44 0.06
CA ALA A 236 -9.86 -37.98 0.16
C ALA A 236 -8.68 -37.45 0.99
N VAL A 237 -8.05 -36.39 0.50
CA VAL A 237 -7.00 -35.66 1.20
C VAL A 237 -7.57 -34.34 1.69
N THR A 238 -7.52 -34.12 3.00
CA THR A 238 -7.93 -32.86 3.62
C THR A 238 -6.74 -32.18 4.26
N ASN A 239 -6.59 -30.89 3.96
CA ASN A 239 -5.59 -30.03 4.55
C ASN A 239 -6.28 -28.82 5.20
N THR A 240 -6.00 -28.60 6.49
CA THR A 240 -6.42 -27.39 7.21
C THR A 240 -5.19 -26.74 7.80
N ILE A 241 -5.00 -25.45 7.54
CA ILE A 241 -3.92 -24.65 8.09
C ILE A 241 -4.53 -23.47 8.83
N ARG A 242 -4.23 -23.37 10.12
CA ARG A 242 -4.67 -22.25 10.97
C ARG A 242 -3.48 -21.38 11.36
N ASN A 243 -3.68 -20.08 11.34
CA ASN A 243 -2.70 -19.14 11.90
C ASN A 243 -3.46 -18.05 12.64
N GLY A 244 -2.95 -17.68 13.81
CA GLY A 244 -3.54 -16.63 14.62
C GLY A 244 -2.46 -15.85 15.33
N ALA A 245 -2.63 -14.53 15.39
CA ALA A 245 -1.74 -13.68 16.16
C ALA A 245 -2.51 -12.53 16.80
N PHE A 246 -2.12 -12.20 18.01
CA PHE A 246 -2.40 -10.94 18.67
C PHE A 246 -1.12 -10.10 18.67
N PHE A 247 -1.24 -8.81 18.42
CA PHE A 247 -0.15 -7.86 18.60
C PHE A 247 -0.62 -6.64 19.39
N ALA A 248 0.30 -6.06 20.14
CA ALA A 248 0.12 -4.73 20.71
C ALA A 248 1.36 -3.88 20.42
N ARG A 249 1.13 -2.62 20.01
CA ARG A 249 2.17 -1.62 19.79
C ARG A 249 1.80 -0.38 20.58
N VAL A 250 2.70 0.03 21.47
CA VAL A 250 2.57 1.25 22.27
C VAL A 250 3.73 2.14 21.88
N VAL A 251 3.45 3.28 21.26
CA VAL A 251 4.48 4.20 20.74
C VAL A 251 4.24 5.58 21.32
N LYS A 252 5.32 6.25 21.73
CA LYS A 252 5.34 7.63 22.19
C LYS A 252 6.28 8.44 21.30
N ALA A 253 5.80 9.58 20.81
CA ALA A 253 6.64 10.55 20.12
C ALA A 253 7.55 11.26 21.14
N LEU A 254 8.86 11.25 20.87
CA LEU A 254 9.87 11.95 21.68
C LEU A 254 10.25 13.31 21.08
N GLY A 255 9.84 13.56 19.84
CA GLY A 255 10.02 14.82 19.12
C GLY A 255 9.40 14.75 17.73
N PRO A 256 9.69 15.71 16.83
CA PRO A 256 9.10 15.74 15.49
C PRO A 256 9.49 14.58 14.58
N ARG A 257 10.62 13.92 14.88
CA ARG A 257 11.26 12.88 14.04
C ARG A 257 11.60 11.60 14.80
N LEU A 258 11.60 11.62 16.13
CA LEU A 258 12.02 10.49 16.95
C LEU A 258 10.82 9.93 17.74
N SER A 259 10.68 8.62 17.72
CA SER A 259 9.66 7.89 18.48
C SER A 259 10.29 6.70 19.18
N ALA A 260 9.74 6.33 20.34
CA ALA A 260 10.09 5.09 21.04
C ALA A 260 8.83 4.33 21.40
N GLY A 261 8.90 3.01 21.45
CA GLY A 261 7.76 2.18 21.76
C GLY A 261 8.11 0.76 22.16
N VAL A 262 7.08 -0.01 22.51
CA VAL A 262 7.18 -1.44 22.78
C VAL A 262 6.21 -2.16 21.87
N LEU A 263 6.72 -3.18 21.19
CA LEU A 263 5.97 -4.09 20.33
C LEU A 263 5.91 -5.45 21.01
N THR A 264 4.72 -6.01 21.17
CA THR A 264 4.52 -7.38 21.63
C THR A 264 3.66 -8.16 20.65
N SER A 265 3.92 -9.46 20.54
CA SER A 265 3.10 -10.36 19.74
C SER A 265 2.98 -11.71 20.42
N LEU A 266 1.82 -12.33 20.31
CA LEU A 266 1.50 -13.65 20.82
C LEU A 266 0.72 -14.38 19.73
N GLY A 267 0.98 -15.64 19.47
CA GLY A 267 0.20 -16.35 18.48
C GLY A 267 0.63 -17.79 18.26
N TYR A 268 0.11 -18.37 17.19
CA TYR A 268 0.38 -19.72 16.75
C TYR A 268 0.34 -19.80 15.23
N SER A 269 1.00 -20.81 14.67
CA SER A 269 1.02 -21.05 13.22
C SER A 269 1.26 -22.52 12.93
N GLU A 270 0.27 -23.17 12.32
CA GLU A 270 0.41 -24.58 11.93
C GLU A 270 1.40 -24.75 10.78
N PHE A 271 1.51 -23.74 9.91
CA PHE A 271 2.43 -23.75 8.77
C PHE A 271 3.91 -23.73 9.21
N THR A 272 4.23 -22.97 10.26
CA THR A 272 5.59 -22.83 10.80
C THR A 272 5.81 -23.69 12.06
N ASN A 273 5.07 -24.79 12.24
CA ASN A 273 5.23 -25.71 13.37
C ASN A 273 5.18 -25.04 14.76
N THR A 274 4.53 -23.87 14.88
CA THR A 274 4.52 -23.06 16.09
C THR A 274 3.21 -23.26 16.82
N GLU A 275 3.26 -23.89 18.00
CA GLU A 275 2.08 -24.06 18.86
C GLU A 275 1.79 -22.78 19.64
N LEU A 276 2.85 -22.11 20.09
CA LEU A 276 2.81 -20.80 20.73
C LEU A 276 4.09 -20.04 20.40
N PHE A 277 3.98 -18.76 20.06
CA PHE A 277 5.10 -17.83 20.15
C PHE A 277 4.67 -16.62 20.97
N TRP A 278 5.62 -16.06 21.71
CA TRP A 278 5.49 -14.76 22.35
C TRP A 278 6.73 -13.92 22.06
N SER A 279 6.56 -12.62 21.88
CA SER A 279 7.67 -11.67 21.78
C SER A 279 7.32 -10.36 22.45
N ALA A 280 8.34 -9.68 22.96
CA ALA A 280 8.26 -8.29 23.38
C ALA A 280 9.59 -7.60 23.05
N ALA A 281 9.53 -6.46 22.39
CA ALA A 281 10.73 -5.70 22.01
C ALA A 281 10.49 -4.20 22.22
N PRO A 282 11.33 -3.50 23.01
CA PRO A 282 11.50 -2.07 22.85
C PRO A 282 12.01 -1.76 21.44
N VAL A 283 11.51 -0.66 20.88
CA VAL A 283 11.84 -0.18 19.53
C VAL A 283 12.06 1.32 19.60
N ILE A 284 13.09 1.79 18.91
CA ILE A 284 13.30 3.22 18.61
C ILE A 284 13.15 3.41 17.11
N GLU A 285 12.49 4.49 16.71
CA GLU A 285 12.27 4.85 15.31
C GLU A 285 12.66 6.30 15.05
N TYR A 286 13.49 6.51 14.03
CA TYR A 286 13.86 7.82 13.53
C TYR A 286 13.31 8.01 12.11
N ASN A 287 12.56 9.07 11.89
CA ASN A 287 12.01 9.45 10.60
C ASN A 287 12.79 10.65 10.05
N LEU A 288 13.31 10.54 8.82
CA LEU A 288 14.05 11.62 8.16
C LEU A 288 13.17 12.88 8.00
N PHE A 289 11.87 12.68 7.77
CA PHE A 289 10.89 13.76 7.63
C PHE A 289 10.06 13.91 8.90
N PRO A 290 9.73 15.14 9.33
CA PRO A 290 8.82 15.35 10.45
C PRO A 290 7.45 14.72 10.21
N TRP A 291 6.80 14.22 11.27
CA TRP A 291 5.51 13.51 11.18
C TRP A 291 4.43 14.25 10.36
N LYS A 292 4.40 15.59 10.41
CA LYS A 292 3.45 16.42 9.65
C LYS A 292 3.60 16.31 8.13
N GLN A 293 4.73 15.83 7.63
CA GLN A 293 5.01 15.63 6.19
C GLN A 293 4.90 14.16 5.75
N ALA A 294 4.60 13.24 6.68
CA ALA A 294 4.57 11.80 6.42
C ALA A 294 3.50 11.38 5.39
N THR A 295 2.53 12.25 5.08
CA THR A 295 1.49 11.98 4.07
C THR A 295 1.99 12.03 2.63
N SER A 296 3.09 12.73 2.35
CA SER A 296 3.69 12.83 1.01
C SER A 296 5.09 12.22 0.93
N ARG A 297 5.82 12.21 2.05
CA ARG A 297 7.17 11.63 2.12
C ARG A 297 7.50 11.16 3.54
N GLN A 298 7.88 9.90 3.64
CA GLN A 298 8.35 9.29 4.86
C GLN A 298 9.53 8.38 4.53
N VAL A 299 10.59 8.47 5.35
CA VAL A 299 11.67 7.48 5.38
C VAL A 299 11.99 7.24 6.84
N ALA A 300 11.65 6.06 7.34
CA ALA A 300 11.79 5.68 8.74
C ALA A 300 12.83 4.58 8.90
N ILE A 301 13.67 4.71 9.92
CA ILE A 301 14.64 3.72 10.36
C ILE A 301 14.22 3.31 11.77
N SER A 302 13.89 2.03 11.96
CA SER A 302 13.39 1.48 13.21
C SER A 302 14.29 0.33 13.65
N TYR A 303 14.76 0.35 14.89
CA TYR A 303 15.56 -0.71 15.47
C TYR A 303 14.93 -1.21 16.77
N GLY A 304 14.83 -2.53 16.91
CA GLY A 304 14.28 -3.17 18.08
C GLY A 304 15.04 -4.42 18.47
N VAL A 305 15.07 -4.71 19.76
CA VAL A 305 15.69 -5.93 20.30
C VAL A 305 14.88 -6.41 21.49
N GLY A 306 14.62 -7.72 21.58
CA GLY A 306 13.89 -8.25 22.71
C GLY A 306 13.72 -9.77 22.72
N PRO A 307 13.24 -10.31 23.85
CA PRO A 307 13.05 -11.74 24.01
C PRO A 307 11.90 -12.26 23.14
N ARG A 308 12.08 -13.48 22.67
CA ARG A 308 11.10 -14.27 21.95
C ARG A 308 11.08 -15.69 22.50
N HIS A 309 9.89 -16.18 22.78
CA HIS A 309 9.64 -17.52 23.29
C HIS A 309 8.88 -18.33 22.25
N TYR A 310 9.25 -19.59 22.09
CA TYR A 310 8.59 -20.52 21.19
C TYR A 310 8.30 -21.84 21.89
N ARG A 311 7.06 -22.31 21.74
CA ARG A 311 6.66 -23.70 21.95
C ARG A 311 6.29 -24.30 20.60
N TRP A 312 7.00 -25.35 20.23
CA TRP A 312 6.85 -26.00 18.94
C TRP A 312 5.82 -27.12 19.01
N LYS A 313 5.02 -27.31 17.95
CA LYS A 313 4.03 -28.41 17.89
C LYS A 313 4.73 -29.76 17.85
N GLU A 314 5.80 -29.85 17.09
CA GLU A 314 6.71 -30.98 17.01
C GLU A 314 8.13 -30.50 17.31
N PRO A 315 8.99 -31.34 17.93
CA PRO A 315 10.40 -31.01 18.12
C PRO A 315 11.03 -30.54 16.81
N THR A 316 11.81 -29.46 16.87
CA THR A 316 12.48 -28.91 15.69
C THR A 316 13.59 -29.84 15.20
N ILE A 317 14.12 -29.61 14.00
CA ILE A 317 15.33 -30.30 13.49
C ILE A 317 16.54 -30.22 14.44
N PHE A 318 16.52 -29.29 15.41
CA PHE A 318 17.53 -29.13 16.47
C PHE A 318 17.16 -29.84 17.78
N GLY A 319 16.09 -30.64 17.79
CA GLY A 319 15.60 -31.37 18.97
C GLY A 319 14.97 -30.49 20.04
N ARG A 320 14.53 -29.26 19.69
CA ARG A 320 13.91 -28.33 20.65
C ARG A 320 12.40 -28.44 20.60
N ALA A 321 11.75 -28.66 21.74
CA ALA A 321 10.30 -28.55 21.88
C ALA A 321 9.88 -27.16 22.40
N ASN A 322 10.78 -26.49 23.11
CA ASN A 322 10.56 -25.20 23.73
C ASN A 322 11.88 -24.42 23.76
N GLU A 323 11.88 -23.12 23.46
CA GLU A 323 13.09 -22.31 23.52
C GLU A 323 12.84 -20.80 23.68
N TRP A 324 13.80 -20.13 24.31
CA TRP A 324 13.92 -18.69 24.40
C TRP A 324 15.03 -18.20 23.48
N ARG A 325 14.80 -17.08 22.81
CA ARG A 325 15.76 -16.42 21.92
C ARG A 325 15.73 -14.92 22.17
N MET A 326 16.89 -14.27 22.11
CA MET A 326 16.95 -12.81 22.00
C MET A 326 17.01 -12.46 20.52
N GLN A 327 16.04 -11.69 20.01
CA GLN A 327 15.99 -11.31 18.61
C GLN A 327 16.21 -9.81 18.47
N GLN A 328 17.05 -9.41 17.53
CA GLN A 328 17.19 -8.02 17.09
C GLN A 328 16.65 -7.85 15.66
N GLU A 329 16.16 -6.65 15.36
CA GLU A 329 15.57 -6.31 14.08
C GLU A 329 15.84 -4.85 13.72
N LEU A 330 16.28 -4.62 12.49
CA LEU A 330 16.45 -3.32 11.87
C LEU A 330 15.53 -3.24 10.64
N VAL A 331 14.71 -2.19 10.57
CA VAL A 331 13.83 -1.90 9.44
C VAL A 331 14.13 -0.52 8.91
N ILE A 332 14.32 -0.40 7.60
CA ILE A 332 14.37 0.87 6.89
C ILE A 332 13.19 0.85 5.93
N GLY A 333 12.24 1.77 6.08
CA GLY A 333 11.04 1.86 5.24
C GLY A 333 10.90 3.23 4.61
N SER A 334 10.39 3.28 3.39
CA SER A 334 10.11 4.51 2.65
C SER A 334 8.72 4.46 2.02
N ASP A 335 8.01 5.59 2.09
CA ASP A 335 6.79 5.85 1.34
C ASP A 335 6.89 7.29 0.82
N VAL A 336 7.13 7.44 -0.48
CA VAL A 336 7.29 8.73 -1.15
C VAL A 336 6.28 8.83 -2.28
N ARG A 337 5.48 9.89 -2.28
CA ARG A 337 4.43 10.16 -3.26
C ARG A 337 4.61 11.57 -3.81
N GLN A 338 4.78 11.67 -5.12
CA GLN A 338 5.08 12.91 -5.83
C GLN A 338 4.34 12.93 -7.17
N SER A 339 4.34 14.08 -7.86
CA SER A 339 3.67 14.22 -9.16
C SER A 339 4.22 13.27 -10.23
N TRP A 340 5.49 12.85 -10.12
CA TRP A 340 6.14 11.88 -11.01
C TRP A 340 5.78 10.42 -10.72
N GLY A 341 5.15 10.13 -9.58
CA GLY A 341 4.76 8.78 -9.20
C GLY A 341 4.98 8.49 -7.71
N SER A 342 5.16 7.22 -7.37
CA SER A 342 5.35 6.77 -6.00
C SER A 342 6.45 5.74 -5.87
N VAL A 343 7.14 5.76 -4.73
CA VAL A 343 8.13 4.75 -4.32
C VAL A 343 7.73 4.26 -2.93
N ASN A 344 7.51 2.96 -2.81
CA ASN A 344 7.39 2.27 -1.55
C ASN A 344 8.50 1.21 -1.49
N ALA A 345 9.43 1.34 -0.56
CA ALA A 345 10.52 0.38 -0.42
C ALA A 345 10.85 0.14 1.04
N SER A 346 11.18 -1.10 1.38
CA SER A 346 11.58 -1.50 2.71
C SER A 346 12.72 -2.51 2.68
N ALA A 347 13.62 -2.39 3.66
CA ALA A 347 14.66 -3.35 3.97
C ALA A 347 14.51 -3.76 5.43
N ARG A 348 14.44 -5.06 5.71
CA ARG A 348 14.35 -5.62 7.06
C ARG A 348 15.46 -6.63 7.26
N TYR A 349 16.27 -6.41 8.27
CA TYR A 349 17.26 -7.35 8.76
C TYR A 349 16.86 -7.83 10.16
N SER A 350 16.89 -9.13 10.41
CA SER A 350 16.71 -9.69 11.74
C SER A 350 17.71 -10.81 12.02
N SER A 351 18.13 -10.93 13.28
CA SER A 351 19.00 -12.03 13.71
C SER A 351 18.73 -12.41 15.16
N TYR A 352 19.22 -13.57 15.57
CA TYR A 352 19.26 -13.96 16.98
C TYR A 352 20.59 -13.59 17.63
N ILE A 353 20.56 -13.24 18.91
CA ILE A 353 21.73 -12.97 19.74
C ILE A 353 21.84 -14.10 20.78
N PRO A 354 23.01 -14.77 20.91
CA PRO A 354 24.27 -14.52 20.20
C PRO A 354 24.38 -15.21 18.83
N GLU A 355 23.41 -16.01 18.39
CA GLU A 355 23.48 -16.78 17.13
C GLU A 355 23.30 -15.93 15.85
N LEU A 356 24.20 -14.98 15.60
CA LEU A 356 24.13 -14.05 14.45
C LEU A 356 24.17 -14.74 13.08
N LYS A 357 24.63 -16.00 13.01
CA LYS A 357 24.59 -16.82 11.79
C LYS A 357 23.16 -17.18 11.36
N ALA A 358 22.22 -17.15 12.30
CA ALA A 358 20.80 -17.29 12.04
C ALA A 358 20.20 -15.89 11.84
N TRP A 359 20.06 -15.50 10.57
CA TRP A 359 19.59 -14.17 10.17
C TRP A 359 18.62 -14.24 9.00
N ASN A 360 17.86 -13.16 8.83
CA ASN A 360 16.95 -12.95 7.73
C ASN A 360 17.17 -11.55 7.18
N LEU A 361 17.34 -11.41 5.87
CA LEU A 361 17.35 -10.13 5.19
C LEU A 361 16.26 -10.16 4.14
N SER A 362 15.31 -9.24 4.24
CA SER A 362 14.24 -9.07 3.26
C SER A 362 14.26 -7.66 2.71
N LEU A 363 14.22 -7.55 1.38
CA LEU A 363 14.07 -6.32 0.63
C LEU A 363 12.75 -6.41 -0.12
N ASN A 364 11.91 -5.40 -0.01
CA ASN A 364 10.68 -5.29 -0.79
C ASN A 364 10.61 -3.89 -1.37
N GLY A 365 10.19 -3.76 -2.61
CA GLY A 365 10.08 -2.46 -3.25
C GLY A 365 9.06 -2.47 -4.37
N GLN A 366 8.37 -1.35 -4.51
CA GLN A 366 7.52 -1.05 -5.65
C GLN A 366 7.68 0.42 -5.98
N THR A 367 7.85 0.69 -7.26
CA THR A 367 7.89 2.03 -7.83
C THR A 367 6.86 2.11 -8.94
N ASN A 368 6.02 3.13 -8.88
CA ASN A 368 5.10 3.50 -9.94
C ASN A 368 5.59 4.81 -10.54
N LEU A 369 5.96 4.81 -11.82
CA LEU A 369 6.49 5.96 -12.54
C LEU A 369 5.53 6.41 -13.64
N ASN A 370 5.27 7.71 -13.68
CA ASN A 370 4.64 8.36 -14.82
C ASN A 370 5.76 8.86 -15.75
N VAL A 371 6.14 8.06 -16.75
CA VAL A 371 7.38 8.24 -17.55
C VAL A 371 7.22 9.36 -18.57
N VAL A 372 6.27 9.20 -19.49
CA VAL A 372 5.90 10.20 -20.50
C VAL A 372 4.38 10.22 -20.67
N LYS A 373 3.89 10.99 -21.64
CA LYS A 373 2.46 11.11 -21.95
C LYS A 373 1.81 9.75 -22.15
N GLY A 374 0.69 9.52 -21.47
CA GLY A 374 -0.05 8.25 -21.52
C GLY A 374 0.70 7.01 -21.01
N LEU A 375 2.00 7.11 -20.68
CA LEU A 375 2.86 5.98 -20.33
C LEU A 375 3.13 5.94 -18.82
N SER A 376 2.58 4.93 -18.15
CA SER A 376 2.95 4.57 -16.79
C SER A 376 3.68 3.24 -16.76
N PHE A 377 4.66 3.16 -15.86
CA PHE A 377 5.47 1.97 -15.63
C PHE A 377 5.46 1.65 -14.15
N ASN A 378 5.03 0.46 -13.79
CA ASN A 378 5.17 -0.06 -12.44
C ASN A 378 6.22 -1.16 -12.44
N VAL A 379 7.13 -1.09 -11.47
CA VAL A 379 8.11 -2.15 -11.23
C VAL A 379 8.18 -2.40 -9.75
N GLY A 380 8.24 -3.67 -9.38
CA GLY A 380 8.42 -4.04 -7.99
C GLY A 380 8.92 -5.45 -7.84
N GLY A 381 9.12 -5.84 -6.60
CA GLY A 381 9.62 -7.15 -6.27
C GLY A 381 10.00 -7.25 -4.80
N GLY A 382 10.41 -8.46 -4.44
CA GLY A 382 10.98 -8.73 -3.14
C GLY A 382 12.05 -9.79 -3.25
N ALA A 383 13.05 -9.68 -2.39
CA ALA A 383 14.12 -10.65 -2.24
C ALA A 383 14.34 -10.89 -0.75
N SER A 384 14.27 -12.14 -0.32
CA SER A 384 14.56 -12.56 1.04
C SER A 384 15.68 -13.59 1.04
N LEU A 385 16.68 -13.40 1.89
CA LEU A 385 17.71 -14.38 2.23
C LEU A 385 17.42 -14.89 3.63
N ILE A 386 17.20 -16.19 3.76
CA ILE A 386 16.60 -16.80 4.96
C ILE A 386 17.60 -17.80 5.53
N ARG A 387 18.09 -17.55 6.76
CA ARG A 387 18.97 -18.45 7.50
C ARG A 387 18.50 -18.70 8.94
N ASP A 388 17.29 -18.28 9.28
CA ASP A 388 16.70 -18.33 10.62
C ASP A 388 15.54 -19.34 10.72
N GLN A 389 15.54 -20.39 9.88
CA GLN A 389 14.48 -21.42 9.81
C GLN A 389 14.51 -22.41 10.99
N ILE A 390 14.63 -21.92 12.23
CA ILE A 390 14.66 -22.73 13.46
C ILE A 390 13.34 -23.46 13.72
N PHE A 391 12.26 -23.03 13.06
CA PHE A 391 10.91 -23.54 13.19
C PHE A 391 10.65 -24.86 12.43
N LEU A 392 11.60 -25.34 11.61
CA LEU A 392 11.41 -26.57 10.84
C LEU A 392 11.27 -27.79 11.76
N ALA A 393 10.23 -28.59 11.56
CA ALA A 393 9.97 -29.81 12.33
C ALA A 393 11.02 -30.91 12.02
N ALA A 394 11.38 -31.72 13.03
CA ALA A 394 12.34 -32.82 12.89
C ALA A 394 11.86 -33.96 11.99
N ARG A 395 10.54 -34.21 11.97
CA ARG A 395 9.94 -35.26 11.15
C ARG A 395 9.91 -34.81 9.68
N GLY A 396 10.33 -35.70 8.78
CA GLY A 396 10.22 -35.49 7.33
C GLY A 396 8.77 -35.26 6.88
N GLN A 397 8.59 -34.64 5.71
CA GLN A 397 7.27 -34.35 5.15
C GLN A 397 6.83 -35.45 4.20
N THR A 398 5.54 -35.80 4.20
CA THR A 398 4.99 -36.74 3.21
C THR A 398 4.77 -36.01 1.87
N PRO A 399 4.77 -36.72 0.72
CA PRO A 399 4.54 -36.10 -0.60
C PRO A 399 3.24 -35.28 -0.66
N GLU A 400 2.19 -35.74 0.01
CA GLU A 400 0.89 -35.05 0.07
C GLU A 400 0.99 -33.72 0.83
N GLN A 401 1.82 -33.67 1.88
CA GLN A 401 2.05 -32.44 2.65
C GLN A 401 2.86 -31.41 1.87
N ILE A 402 3.80 -31.87 1.03
CA ILE A 402 4.59 -31.03 0.13
C ILE A 402 3.70 -30.43 -0.96
N LEU A 403 2.93 -31.28 -1.65
CA LEU A 403 2.05 -30.85 -2.75
C LEU A 403 0.93 -29.92 -2.28
N THR A 404 0.41 -30.11 -1.06
CA THR A 404 -0.62 -29.25 -0.49
C THR A 404 -0.07 -28.03 0.27
N GLN A 405 1.26 -27.81 0.24
CA GLN A 405 1.97 -26.74 0.93
C GLN A 405 1.58 -26.64 2.42
N ARG A 406 1.42 -27.78 3.08
CA ARG A 406 0.93 -27.88 4.47
C ARG A 406 1.98 -27.46 5.51
N ARG A 407 3.27 -27.59 5.18
CA ARG A 407 4.39 -27.23 6.05
C ARG A 407 5.39 -26.38 5.28
N ALA A 408 6.07 -25.50 5.99
CA ALA A 408 7.19 -24.77 5.42
C ALA A 408 8.32 -25.72 4.99
N LEU A 409 8.83 -25.52 3.78
CA LEU A 409 10.02 -26.21 3.28
C LEU A 409 11.28 -25.43 3.65
N ALA A 410 12.39 -26.15 3.83
CA ALA A 410 13.68 -25.51 3.96
C ALA A 410 13.96 -24.69 2.69
N SER A 411 14.21 -23.40 2.85
CA SER A 411 14.53 -22.50 1.75
C SER A 411 15.49 -21.44 2.25
N ASN A 412 16.56 -21.22 1.50
CA ASN A 412 17.57 -20.22 1.76
C ASN A 412 17.26 -18.87 1.11
N TYR A 413 16.30 -18.81 0.17
CA TYR A 413 15.88 -17.57 -0.46
C TYR A 413 14.43 -17.59 -0.97
N ASN A 414 13.88 -16.39 -1.18
CA ASN A 414 12.66 -16.18 -1.96
C ASN A 414 12.84 -14.90 -2.77
N VAL A 415 12.63 -14.96 -4.08
CA VAL A 415 12.75 -13.79 -4.96
C VAL A 415 11.54 -13.76 -5.89
N PHE A 416 10.94 -12.59 -6.02
CA PHE A 416 9.93 -12.32 -7.03
C PHE A 416 10.13 -10.91 -7.58
N VAL A 417 9.83 -10.75 -8.86
CA VAL A 417 9.86 -9.47 -9.56
C VAL A 417 8.61 -9.39 -10.42
N PHE A 418 8.03 -8.21 -10.48
CA PHE A 418 6.94 -7.90 -11.40
C PHE A 418 7.21 -6.55 -12.06
N ALA A 419 6.80 -6.44 -13.31
CA ALA A 419 6.79 -5.19 -14.05
C ALA A 419 5.52 -5.11 -14.87
N GLY A 420 4.93 -3.92 -14.95
CA GLY A 420 3.78 -3.62 -15.79
C GLY A 420 4.01 -2.32 -16.54
N LEU A 421 3.62 -2.33 -17.81
CA LEU A 421 3.66 -1.16 -18.68
C LEU A 421 2.22 -0.88 -19.12
N SER A 422 1.77 0.35 -18.90
CA SER A 422 0.48 0.80 -19.39
C SER A 422 0.68 2.02 -20.27
N TYR A 423 0.19 1.95 -21.50
CA TYR A 423 0.18 3.07 -22.44
C TYR A 423 -1.24 3.37 -22.89
N SER A 424 -1.75 4.52 -22.50
CA SER A 424 -3.05 5.03 -22.92
C SER A 424 -2.88 6.03 -24.05
N PHE A 425 -3.49 5.74 -25.20
CA PHE A 425 -3.56 6.63 -26.36
C PHE A 425 -5.02 6.75 -26.83
N GLY A 426 -5.38 7.88 -27.44
CA GLY A 426 -6.74 8.14 -27.90
C GLY A 426 -7.14 9.61 -27.72
N SER A 427 -8.42 9.90 -27.95
CA SER A 427 -8.93 11.27 -27.82
C SER A 427 -8.79 11.76 -26.37
N ILE A 428 -8.03 12.83 -26.19
CA ILE A 428 -7.87 13.54 -24.91
C ILE A 428 -9.13 14.32 -24.49
N TYR A 429 -10.14 14.38 -25.37
CA TYR A 429 -11.39 15.13 -25.20
C TYR A 429 -12.63 14.22 -25.13
N ASN A 430 -12.48 12.89 -25.24
CA ASN A 430 -13.62 11.99 -25.15
C ASN A 430 -14.07 11.84 -23.69
N SER A 431 -14.98 12.72 -23.30
CA SER A 431 -15.65 12.76 -21.99
C SER A 431 -17.01 12.05 -21.99
N VAL A 432 -17.37 11.33 -23.07
CA VAL A 432 -18.65 10.65 -23.18
C VAL A 432 -18.61 9.32 -22.42
N VAL A 433 -19.42 9.20 -21.38
CA VAL A 433 -19.63 7.95 -20.63
C VAL A 433 -20.84 7.22 -21.24
N ASN A 434 -20.66 6.00 -21.74
CA ASN A 434 -21.73 5.19 -22.30
C ASN A 434 -21.69 3.76 -21.70
N PRO A 435 -22.44 3.49 -20.62
CA PRO A 435 -22.39 2.22 -19.89
C PRO A 435 -23.19 1.08 -20.53
N ARG A 436 -23.58 1.20 -21.80
CA ARG A 436 -24.46 0.22 -22.46
C ARG A 436 -23.68 -1.07 -22.76
N LEU A 437 -24.27 -2.22 -22.37
CA LEU A 437 -23.74 -3.57 -22.60
C LEU A 437 -22.46 -3.93 -21.84
N ASP A 438 -21.99 -3.12 -20.88
CA ASP A 438 -20.77 -3.39 -20.09
C ASP A 438 -20.78 -4.73 -19.32
N PHE A 439 -21.97 -5.29 -19.06
CA PHE A 439 -22.15 -6.56 -18.36
C PHE A 439 -22.33 -7.78 -19.27
N PHE A 440 -22.53 -7.56 -20.58
CA PHE A 440 -22.84 -8.63 -21.53
C PHE A 440 -21.57 -9.11 -22.22
N ASN A 441 -21.18 -10.37 -22.00
CA ASN A 441 -20.01 -10.98 -22.62
C ASN A 441 -20.38 -12.35 -23.21
N ILE A 442 -20.15 -12.53 -24.53
CA ILE A 442 -20.43 -13.78 -25.26
C ILE A 442 -19.29 -14.80 -25.10
N GLY A 443 -18.17 -14.44 -24.47
CA GLY A 443 -17.11 -15.38 -24.10
C GLY A 443 -17.31 -15.94 -22.69
N GLY A 444 -17.54 -17.25 -22.57
CA GLY A 444 -17.57 -17.92 -21.26
C GLY A 444 -16.26 -17.68 -20.50
N ARG A 445 -16.35 -17.22 -19.24
CA ARG A 445 -15.21 -17.17 -18.32
C ARG A 445 -14.85 -18.62 -17.92
N ARG A 446 -13.63 -19.06 -18.22
CA ARG A 446 -13.03 -20.24 -17.60
C ARG A 446 -12.46 -19.90 -16.23
#